data_AF-A0A379AFR1-F1
#
_entry.id   AF-A0A379AFR1-F1
#
_cell.length_a   1.000
_cell.length_b   1.000
_cell.length_c   1.000
_cell.angle_alpha   90.00
_cell.angle_beta   90.00
_cell.angle_gamma   90.00
#
_symmetry.space_group_name_H-M   'P 1'
#
loop_
_entity.id
_entity.type
_entity.pdbx_description
1 polymer ?
#
loop_
_entity_poly.entity_id
_entity_poly.type
_entity_poly.pdbx_seq_one_letter_code
_entity_poly.pdbx_strand_id
1 'polypeptide(L)'
;MTFALLALKAKGEPQRLLVREAESLRQRLLHLPGVKKVNIIGEQSERIYVSFSHDRLATLGITPQAIFAALNDQNVLTPAGSIDTQGPQVFIRLDGAFDKLEKIRETPIVAQGRSLKLADVATVTRGYEDPATFMVRNQGEPALLLGIVMREGWNGLELGKALAAETARINQAMPLGLSLTQVTDQSVNIRSAVDEFMVKFVVALLVVDGGLLCQHGLACRGSGRGCGAAHPGGGVCGDGGFRQKL
;
A
#
# COMPACT_ATOMS: atom_id res chain seq x y z
N MET A 1 4.00 8.27 -7.60
CA MET A 1 3.01 7.29 -8.08
C MET A 1 3.09 6.03 -7.23
N THR A 2 1.96 5.38 -6.93
CA THR A 2 1.95 4.12 -6.16
C THR A 2 2.50 3.00 -7.04
N PHE A 3 3.50 2.28 -6.52
CA PHE A 3 4.20 1.20 -7.22
C PHE A 3 3.52 -0.17 -7.02
N ALA A 4 3.06 -0.44 -5.79
CA ALA A 4 2.34 -1.66 -5.46
C ALA A 4 1.22 -1.36 -4.47
N LEU A 5 0.12 -2.11 -4.57
CA LEU A 5 -0.97 -2.10 -3.60
C LEU A 5 -1.08 -3.48 -2.97
N LEU A 6 -0.99 -3.53 -1.64
CA LEU A 6 -1.28 -4.72 -0.84
C LEU A 6 -2.61 -4.53 -0.13
N ALA A 7 -3.42 -5.58 -0.04
CA ALA A 7 -4.64 -5.62 0.75
C ALA A 7 -4.43 -6.49 1.98
N LEU A 8 -4.58 -5.88 3.14
CA LEU A 8 -4.68 -6.57 4.43
C LEU A 8 -6.16 -6.86 4.68
N LYS A 9 -6.52 -8.14 4.69
CA LYS A 9 -7.88 -8.62 5.00
C LYS A 9 -7.93 -9.16 6.42
N ALA A 10 -9.05 -8.92 7.10
CA ALA A 10 -9.40 -9.56 8.36
C ALA A 10 -10.74 -10.26 8.23
N LYS A 11 -10.77 -11.54 8.59
CA LYS A 11 -12.01 -12.29 8.69
C LYS A 11 -12.55 -12.22 10.11
N GLY A 12 -13.54 -11.34 10.35
CA GLY A 12 -14.26 -11.26 11.62
C GLY A 12 -13.56 -10.49 12.75
N GLU A 13 -12.40 -9.89 12.49
CA GLU A 13 -11.68 -9.08 13.48
C GLU A 13 -12.16 -7.61 13.48
N PRO A 14 -12.15 -6.92 14.63
CA PRO A 14 -12.43 -5.49 14.70
C PRO A 14 -11.40 -4.67 13.92
N GLN A 15 -11.88 -3.64 13.21
CA GLN A 15 -11.05 -2.81 12.34
C GLN A 15 -9.83 -2.18 13.05
N ARG A 16 -9.95 -1.86 14.34
CA ARG A 16 -8.82 -1.37 15.14
C ARG A 16 -7.61 -2.32 15.16
N LEU A 17 -7.84 -3.63 15.27
CA LEU A 17 -6.74 -4.60 15.18
C LEU A 17 -6.12 -4.57 13.79
N LEU A 18 -6.96 -4.46 12.76
CA LEU A 18 -6.51 -4.36 11.38
C LEU A 18 -5.63 -3.12 11.14
N VAL A 19 -6.00 -1.97 11.70
CA VAL A 19 -5.23 -0.73 11.60
C VAL A 19 -3.90 -0.84 12.33
N ARG A 20 -3.89 -1.40 13.55
CA ARG A 20 -2.65 -1.62 14.31
C ARG A 20 -1.68 -2.54 13.59
N GLU A 21 -2.20 -3.63 13.02
CA GLU A 21 -1.41 -4.54 12.20
C GLU A 21 -0.92 -3.84 10.93
N ALA A 22 -1.78 -3.10 10.22
CA ALA A 22 -1.38 -2.32 9.05
C ALA A 22 -0.27 -1.30 9.37
N GLU A 23 -0.30 -0.68 10.55
CA GLU A 23 0.74 0.21 11.05
C GLU A 23 2.07 -0.51 11.32
N SER A 24 2.03 -1.69 11.94
CA SER A 24 3.21 -2.52 12.11
C SER A 24 3.80 -2.96 10.76
N LEU A 25 2.94 -3.38 9.83
CA LEU A 25 3.32 -3.74 8.47
C LEU A 25 3.90 -2.55 7.72
N ARG A 26 3.31 -1.36 7.86
CA ARG A 26 3.82 -0.10 7.30
C ARG A 26 5.27 0.12 7.74
N GLN A 27 5.54 0.01 9.04
CA GLN A 27 6.89 0.16 9.58
C GLN A 27 7.84 -0.88 8.99
N ARG A 28 7.47 -2.15 8.93
CA ARG A 28 8.30 -3.21 8.33
C ARG A 28 8.61 -2.94 6.85
N LEU A 29 7.59 -2.59 6.07
CA LEU A 29 7.73 -2.31 4.63
C LEU A 29 8.57 -1.05 4.37
N LEU A 30 8.53 -0.05 5.25
CA LEU A 30 9.39 1.14 5.14
C LEU A 30 10.89 0.82 5.31
N HIS A 31 11.25 -0.29 5.95
CA HIS A 31 12.65 -0.73 6.06
C HIS A 31 13.17 -1.41 4.79
N LEU A 32 12.30 -1.75 3.83
CA LEU A 32 12.74 -2.36 2.59
C LEU A 32 13.50 -1.35 1.71
N PRO A 33 14.63 -1.77 1.10
CA PRO A 33 15.37 -0.90 0.21
C PRO A 33 14.51 -0.53 -1.00
N GLY A 34 14.53 0.76 -1.36
CA GLY A 34 13.72 1.28 -2.48
C GLY A 34 12.32 1.76 -2.11
N VAL A 35 11.85 1.57 -0.88
CA VAL A 35 10.57 2.14 -0.42
C VAL A 35 10.78 3.59 0.04
N LYS A 36 9.96 4.51 -0.49
CA LYS A 36 9.94 5.94 -0.13
C LYS A 36 8.87 6.22 0.92
N LYS A 37 7.67 5.68 0.72
CA LYS A 37 6.51 5.90 1.59
C LYS A 37 5.56 4.72 1.49
N VAL A 38 4.83 4.46 2.56
CA VAL A 38 3.71 3.51 2.58
C VAL A 38 2.48 4.24 3.12
N ASN A 39 1.41 4.29 2.34
CA ASN A 39 0.14 4.91 2.71
C ASN A 39 -0.86 3.83 3.08
N ILE A 40 -1.61 4.02 4.17
CA ILE A 40 -2.74 3.17 4.55
C ILE A 40 -4.02 3.82 4.00
N ILE A 41 -4.88 3.05 3.36
CA ILE A 41 -6.12 3.51 2.72
C ILE A 41 -7.27 2.63 3.20
N GLY A 42 -8.40 3.24 3.54
CA GLY A 42 -9.58 2.56 4.11
C GLY A 42 -9.55 2.47 5.63
N GLU A 43 -8.61 3.15 6.29
CA GLU A 43 -8.64 3.34 7.74
C GLU A 43 -9.85 4.19 8.13
N GLN A 44 -10.67 3.67 9.04
CA GLN A 44 -11.68 4.47 9.71
C GLN A 44 -11.05 5.15 10.91
N SER A 45 -11.08 6.48 10.91
CA SER A 45 -10.57 7.26 12.05
C SER A 45 -11.38 6.93 13.30
N GLU A 46 -10.70 6.60 14.40
CA GLU A 46 -11.36 6.53 15.70
C GLU A 46 -11.82 7.93 16.11
N ARG A 47 -13.07 8.04 16.57
CA ARG A 47 -13.64 9.27 17.13
C ARG A 47 -14.13 9.02 18.55
N ILE A 48 -13.98 10.01 19.41
CA ILE A 48 -14.64 10.01 20.71
C ILE A 48 -15.97 10.75 20.59
N TYR A 49 -17.02 10.09 21.05
CA TYR A 49 -18.37 10.61 21.15
C TYR A 49 -18.63 11.01 22.60
N VAL A 50 -18.91 12.29 22.81
CA VAL A 50 -19.40 12.82 24.09
C VAL A 50 -20.90 13.04 23.92
N SER A 51 -21.70 12.18 24.56
CA SER A 51 -23.17 12.25 24.52
C SER A 51 -23.72 12.72 25.85
N PHE A 52 -24.62 13.68 25.83
CA PHE A 52 -25.25 14.27 27.01
C PHE A 52 -26.76 14.42 26.79
N SER A 53 -27.54 14.31 27.86
CA SER A 53 -28.98 14.63 27.81
C SER A 53 -29.21 16.08 28.21
N HIS A 54 -30.01 16.79 27.42
CA HIS A 54 -30.35 18.19 27.68
C HIS A 54 -31.01 18.37 29.06
N ASP A 55 -31.85 17.44 29.48
CA ASP A 55 -32.53 17.48 30.79
C ASP A 55 -31.56 17.41 31.97
N ARG A 56 -30.50 16.58 31.85
CA ARG A 56 -29.48 16.43 32.90
C ARG A 56 -28.56 17.66 32.94
N LEU A 57 -28.24 18.22 31.79
CA LEU A 57 -27.50 19.49 31.70
C LEU A 57 -28.28 20.64 32.33
N ALA A 58 -29.57 20.76 32.03
CA ALA A 58 -30.44 21.80 32.57
C ALA A 58 -30.60 21.69 34.10
N THR A 59 -30.74 20.46 34.62
CA THR A 59 -30.84 20.21 36.07
C THR A 59 -29.55 20.58 36.81
N LEU A 60 -28.40 20.37 36.17
CA LEU A 60 -27.08 20.71 36.73
C LEU A 60 -26.66 22.16 36.45
N GLY A 61 -27.46 22.91 35.68
CA GLY A 61 -27.16 24.29 35.30
C GLY A 61 -25.91 24.41 34.41
N ILE A 62 -25.57 23.34 33.67
CA ILE A 62 -24.40 23.28 32.80
C ILE A 62 -24.84 23.56 31.36
N THR A 63 -24.18 24.50 30.70
CA THR A 63 -24.41 24.74 29.28
C THR A 63 -23.54 23.82 28.43
N PRO A 64 -24.01 23.37 27.25
CA PRO A 64 -23.17 22.62 26.32
C PRO A 64 -21.85 23.37 26.03
N GLN A 65 -21.90 24.69 25.89
CA GLN A 65 -20.76 25.57 25.66
C GLN A 65 -19.68 25.45 26.75
N ALA A 66 -20.07 25.28 28.02
CA ALA A 66 -19.13 25.08 29.11
C ALA A 66 -18.37 23.75 28.98
N ILE A 67 -19.04 22.70 28.47
CA ILE A 67 -18.40 21.39 28.20
C ILE A 67 -17.39 21.54 27.06
N PHE A 68 -17.75 22.25 25.99
CA PHE A 68 -16.85 22.53 24.88
C PHE A 68 -15.61 23.31 25.33
N ALA A 69 -15.79 24.36 26.13
CA ALA A 69 -14.69 25.17 26.63
C ALA A 69 -13.72 24.34 27.50
N ALA A 70 -14.24 23.53 28.42
CA ALA A 70 -13.42 22.70 29.29
C ALA A 70 -12.64 21.61 28.51
N LEU A 71 -13.28 20.99 27.51
CA LEU A 71 -12.61 20.04 26.62
C LEU A 71 -11.53 20.71 25.77
N ASN A 72 -11.79 21.92 25.26
CA ASN A 72 -10.84 22.67 24.46
C ASN A 72 -9.63 23.13 25.29
N ASP A 73 -9.85 23.66 26.49
CA ASP A 73 -8.79 24.07 27.41
C ASP A 73 -7.86 22.90 27.78
N GLN A 74 -8.41 21.70 27.89
CA GLN A 74 -7.62 20.50 28.16
C GLN A 74 -6.89 19.99 26.90
N ASN A 75 -7.45 20.21 25.71
CA ASN A 75 -6.82 19.86 24.43
C ASN A 75 -5.65 20.80 24.06
N VAL A 76 -5.65 22.05 24.56
CA VAL A 76 -4.51 22.99 24.41
C VAL A 76 -3.24 22.46 25.07
N LEU A 77 -3.36 21.64 26.12
CA LEU A 77 -2.23 21.05 26.85
C LEU A 77 -1.73 19.73 26.24
N THR A 78 -2.43 19.13 25.28
CA THR A 78 -2.00 17.91 24.57
C THR A 78 -2.64 17.91 23.19
N PRO A 79 -1.92 18.22 22.09
CA PRO A 79 -2.54 18.41 20.78
C PRO A 79 -3.24 17.12 20.33
N ALA A 80 -4.56 17.10 20.41
CA ALA A 80 -5.39 15.98 19.99
C ALA A 80 -6.55 16.49 19.12
N GLY A 81 -6.18 16.84 17.88
CA GLY A 81 -7.05 16.97 16.72
C GLY A 81 -8.14 18.04 16.72
N SER A 82 -8.87 18.05 15.60
CA SER A 82 -9.89 19.03 15.24
C SER A 82 -11.26 18.59 15.76
N ILE A 83 -12.05 19.57 16.23
CA ILE A 83 -13.42 19.40 16.69
C ILE A 83 -14.35 19.83 15.57
N ASP A 84 -15.22 18.91 15.13
CA ASP A 84 -16.29 19.19 14.16
C ASP A 84 -17.63 19.18 14.88
N THR A 85 -18.47 20.18 14.62
CA THR A 85 -19.75 20.37 15.29
C THR A 85 -20.86 20.53 14.26
N GLN A 86 -21.62 19.45 14.06
CA GLN A 86 -22.93 19.49 13.40
C GLN A 86 -23.94 18.76 14.30
N GLY A 87 -24.61 19.51 15.20
CA GLY A 87 -25.69 19.00 16.07
C GLY A 87 -25.32 18.83 17.56
N PRO A 88 -26.12 18.07 18.34
CA PRO A 88 -25.89 17.84 19.78
C PRO A 88 -24.75 16.83 20.08
N GLN A 89 -23.89 16.56 19.11
CA GLN A 89 -22.79 15.60 19.22
C GLN A 89 -21.46 16.30 18.91
N VAL A 90 -20.44 15.98 19.70
CA VAL A 90 -19.09 16.53 19.57
C VAL A 90 -18.15 15.44 19.12
N PHE A 91 -17.45 15.66 18.00
CA PHE A 91 -16.45 14.75 17.48
C PHE A 91 -15.06 15.23 17.86
N ILE A 92 -14.27 14.37 18.52
CA ILE A 92 -12.84 14.63 18.78
C ILE A 92 -12.02 13.63 17.97
N ARG A 93 -11.16 14.13 17.06
CA ARG A 93 -10.16 13.32 16.35
C ARG A 93 -8.93 13.15 17.24
N LEU A 94 -8.57 11.92 17.58
CA LEU A 94 -7.38 11.66 18.41
C LEU A 94 -6.28 10.98 17.61
N ASP A 95 -5.14 11.65 17.50
CA ASP A 95 -3.89 11.01 17.15
C ASP A 95 -3.25 10.50 18.46
N GLY A 96 -3.38 9.21 18.77
CA GLY A 96 -2.62 8.55 19.84
C GLY A 96 -3.38 7.67 20.84
N ALA A 97 -2.58 6.93 21.61
CA ALA A 97 -2.92 5.73 22.39
C ALA A 97 -3.90 5.91 23.56
N PHE A 98 -4.24 4.77 24.17
CA PHE A 98 -5.40 4.45 25.00
C PHE A 98 -5.56 5.30 26.27
N ASP A 99 -4.48 5.92 26.77
CA ASP A 99 -4.44 6.69 28.02
C ASP A 99 -5.24 8.01 28.02
N LYS A 100 -5.87 8.37 26.90
CA LYS A 100 -6.60 9.64 26.75
C LYS A 100 -8.08 9.54 27.15
N LEU A 101 -8.72 8.36 27.11
CA LEU A 101 -10.18 8.27 27.33
C LEU A 101 -10.56 8.53 28.79
N GLU A 102 -9.82 7.93 29.72
CA GLU A 102 -9.98 8.13 31.16
C GLU A 102 -9.68 9.58 31.53
N LYS A 103 -8.64 10.18 30.94
CA LYS A 103 -8.33 11.61 31.12
C LYS A 103 -9.46 12.53 30.66
N ILE A 104 -10.10 12.22 29.53
CA ILE A 104 -11.26 12.98 29.04
C ILE A 104 -12.46 12.82 29.99
N ARG A 105 -12.68 11.62 30.54
CA ARG A 105 -13.75 11.38 31.53
C ARG A 105 -13.53 12.14 32.83
N GLU A 106 -12.28 12.32 33.21
CA GLU A 106 -11.87 13.03 34.43
C GLU A 106 -11.78 14.56 34.24
N THR A 107 -12.02 15.07 33.03
CA THR A 107 -12.04 16.50 32.75
C THR A 107 -12.97 17.24 33.71
N PRO A 108 -12.46 18.21 34.49
CA PRO A 108 -13.27 18.99 35.40
C PRO A 108 -14.07 20.04 34.63
N ILE A 109 -15.39 20.00 34.80
CA ILE A 109 -16.35 20.98 34.28
C ILE A 109 -16.73 21.89 35.46
N VAL A 110 -16.43 23.18 35.32
CA VAL A 110 -16.81 24.18 36.33
C VAL A 110 -18.14 24.80 35.92
N ALA A 111 -19.15 24.62 36.77
CA ALA A 111 -20.46 25.24 36.60
C ALA A 111 -20.98 25.73 37.94
N GLN A 112 -21.43 26.99 37.98
CA GLN A 112 -22.05 27.60 39.16
C GLN A 112 -21.23 27.42 40.46
N GLY A 113 -19.89 27.52 40.38
CA GLY A 113 -19.00 27.37 41.53
C GLY A 113 -18.77 25.93 42.01
N ARG A 114 -19.28 24.93 41.30
CA ARG A 114 -19.05 23.50 41.57
C ARG A 114 -18.20 22.90 40.45
N SER A 115 -17.24 22.05 40.82
CA SER A 115 -16.47 21.26 39.86
C SER A 115 -17.07 19.86 39.79
N LEU A 116 -17.53 19.48 38.60
CA LEU A 116 -18.07 18.16 38.30
C LEU A 116 -17.19 17.48 37.26
N LYS A 117 -17.09 16.15 37.26
CA LYS A 117 -16.32 15.46 36.23
C LYS A 117 -17.17 15.31 34.98
N LEU A 118 -16.54 15.28 33.80
CA LEU A 118 -17.26 15.04 32.55
C LEU A 118 -18.05 13.72 32.59
N ALA A 119 -17.50 12.68 33.23
CA ALA A 119 -18.19 11.40 33.43
C ALA A 119 -19.52 11.50 34.21
N ASP A 120 -19.69 12.51 35.05
CA ASP A 120 -20.91 12.71 35.85
C ASP A 120 -22.03 13.37 35.03
N VAL A 121 -21.67 14.00 33.91
CA VAL A 121 -22.50 14.89 33.12
C VAL A 121 -22.78 14.33 31.72
N ALA A 122 -21.81 13.62 31.15
CA ALA A 122 -21.85 13.08 29.80
C ALA A 122 -21.30 11.64 29.74
N THR A 123 -21.86 10.86 28.82
CA THR A 123 -21.36 9.54 28.47
C THR A 123 -20.29 9.69 27.40
N VAL A 124 -19.06 9.28 27.72
CA VAL A 124 -17.92 9.31 26.79
C VAL A 124 -17.68 7.90 26.24
N THR A 125 -18.08 7.70 24.99
CA THR A 125 -17.91 6.44 24.25
C THR A 125 -16.91 6.63 23.12
N ARG A 126 -16.06 5.63 22.90
CA ARG A 126 -15.20 5.57 21.72
C ARG A 126 -15.96 4.84 20.62
N GLY A 127 -16.00 5.43 19.42
CA GLY A 127 -16.62 4.85 18.24
C GLY A 127 -15.75 5.07 17.01
N TYR A 128 -16.18 4.52 15.88
CA TYR A 128 -15.60 4.83 14.59
C TYR A 128 -16.32 6.02 13.97
N GLU A 129 -15.64 6.75 13.09
CA GLU A 129 -16.26 7.80 12.29
C GLU A 129 -17.50 7.29 11.53
N ASP A 130 -18.65 7.86 11.87
CA ASP A 130 -19.96 7.59 11.27
C ASP A 130 -20.55 8.90 10.70
N PRO A 131 -20.88 9.00 9.40
CA PRO A 131 -20.78 7.96 8.36
C PRO A 131 -19.35 7.65 7.96
N ALA A 132 -19.08 6.37 7.68
CA ALA A 132 -17.78 5.93 7.20
C ALA A 132 -17.43 6.63 5.88
N THR A 133 -16.46 7.53 5.92
CA THR A 133 -16.03 8.34 4.77
C THR A 133 -15.39 7.49 3.67
N PHE A 134 -14.75 6.37 4.01
CA PHE A 134 -14.14 5.46 3.04
C PHE A 134 -14.07 4.02 3.57
N MET A 135 -14.83 3.10 2.97
CA MET A 135 -14.72 1.67 3.23
C MET A 135 -14.15 0.95 2.00
N VAL A 136 -13.04 0.25 2.20
CA VAL A 136 -12.47 -0.60 1.15
C VAL A 136 -12.86 -2.04 1.41
N ARG A 137 -13.32 -2.72 0.36
CA ARG A 137 -13.55 -4.16 0.37
C ARG A 137 -12.70 -4.81 -0.71
N ASN A 138 -12.09 -5.94 -0.39
CA ASN A 138 -11.40 -6.77 -1.36
C ASN A 138 -12.13 -8.11 -1.43
N GLN A 139 -12.73 -8.42 -2.57
CA GLN A 139 -13.52 -9.64 -2.80
C GLN A 139 -14.68 -9.80 -1.79
N GLY A 140 -15.35 -8.69 -1.43
CA GLY A 140 -16.51 -8.69 -0.53
C GLY A 140 -16.16 -8.61 0.96
N GLU A 141 -14.90 -8.83 1.34
CA GLU A 141 -14.45 -8.72 2.74
C GLU A 141 -13.87 -7.32 3.03
N PRO A 142 -14.12 -6.74 4.22
CA PRO A 142 -13.46 -5.52 4.66
C PRO A 142 -11.94 -5.65 4.63
N ALA A 143 -11.26 -4.67 4.03
CA ALA A 143 -9.81 -4.69 3.87
C ALA A 143 -9.22 -3.29 4.04
N LEU A 144 -7.97 -3.25 4.50
CA LEU A 144 -7.12 -2.05 4.43
C LEU A 144 -6.15 -2.21 3.27
N LEU A 145 -5.94 -1.14 2.50
CA LEU A 145 -4.92 -1.13 1.46
C LEU A 145 -3.65 -0.45 1.96
N LEU A 146 -2.52 -1.07 1.69
CA LEU A 146 -1.20 -0.49 1.85
C LEU A 146 -0.65 -0.15 0.47
N GLY A 147 -0.63 1.15 0.17
CA GLY A 147 -0.06 1.69 -1.07
C GLY A 147 1.42 2.01 -0.88
N ILE A 148 2.28 1.29 -1.59
CA ILE A 148 3.73 1.44 -1.52
C ILE A 148 4.19 2.40 -2.61
N VAL A 149 4.96 3.41 -2.23
CA VAL A 149 5.58 4.38 -3.13
C VAL A 149 7.07 4.08 -3.21
N MET A 150 7.55 3.82 -4.41
CA MET A 150 8.97 3.57 -4.69
C MET A 150 9.77 4.88 -4.70
N ARG A 151 11.05 4.81 -4.32
CA ARG A 151 12.02 5.91 -4.48
C ARG A 151 12.28 6.18 -5.96
N GLU A 152 12.47 7.44 -6.31
CA GLU A 152 12.84 7.81 -7.68
C GLU A 152 14.21 7.22 -8.02
N GLY A 153 14.35 6.71 -9.25
CA GLY A 153 15.59 6.07 -9.73
C GLY A 153 15.86 4.67 -9.20
N TRP A 154 14.97 4.07 -8.38
CA TRP A 154 15.14 2.71 -7.89
C TRP A 154 14.69 1.65 -8.90
N ASN A 155 15.29 0.46 -8.85
CA ASN A 155 14.91 -0.67 -9.69
C ASN A 155 13.58 -1.29 -9.22
N GLY A 156 12.52 -1.09 -10.00
CA GLY A 156 11.20 -1.64 -9.71
C GLY A 156 11.13 -3.16 -9.70
N LEU A 157 11.94 -3.86 -10.52
CA LEU A 157 11.96 -5.34 -10.51
C LEU A 157 12.58 -5.89 -9.22
N GLU A 158 13.61 -5.23 -8.69
CA GLU A 158 14.22 -5.62 -7.42
C GLU A 158 13.28 -5.33 -6.24
N LEU A 159 12.63 -4.16 -6.24
CA LEU A 159 11.64 -3.84 -5.22
C LEU A 159 10.46 -4.82 -5.26
N GLY A 160 9.96 -5.18 -6.45
CA GLY A 160 8.88 -6.17 -6.60
C GLY A 160 9.27 -7.53 -6.00
N LYS A 161 10.47 -8.02 -6.27
CA LYS A 161 10.99 -9.27 -5.68
C LYS A 161 11.12 -9.18 -4.16
N ALA A 162 11.66 -8.08 -3.64
CA ALA A 162 11.81 -7.87 -2.20
C ALA A 162 10.45 -7.79 -1.49
N LEU A 163 9.48 -7.11 -2.10
CA LEU A 163 8.11 -7.02 -1.58
C LEU A 163 7.42 -8.39 -1.57
N ALA A 164 7.55 -9.19 -2.63
CA ALA A 164 6.98 -10.53 -2.69
C ALA A 164 7.57 -11.45 -1.59
N ALA A 165 8.90 -11.41 -1.42
CA ALA A 165 9.58 -12.18 -0.38
C ALA A 165 9.16 -11.75 1.03
N GLU A 166 9.09 -10.46 1.30
CA GLU A 166 8.68 -9.95 2.61
C GLU A 166 7.19 -10.22 2.88
N THR A 167 6.33 -10.11 1.88
CA THR A 167 4.90 -10.46 1.97
C THR A 167 4.71 -11.94 2.31
N ALA A 168 5.50 -12.83 1.71
CA ALA A 168 5.48 -14.26 2.05
C ALA A 168 5.90 -14.50 3.51
N ARG A 169 6.96 -13.82 3.97
CA ARG A 169 7.43 -13.91 5.36
C ARG A 169 6.40 -13.38 6.36
N ILE A 170 5.75 -12.26 6.03
CA ILE A 170 4.68 -11.65 6.82
C ILE A 170 3.49 -12.60 6.92
N ASN A 171 3.06 -13.20 5.81
CA ASN A 171 1.95 -14.17 5.79
C ASN A 171 2.23 -15.40 6.66
N GLN A 172 3.48 -15.85 6.77
CA GLN A 172 3.86 -16.97 7.66
C GLN A 172 3.82 -16.60 9.14
N ALA A 173 4.10 -15.34 9.48
CA ALA A 173 4.11 -14.85 10.85
C ALA A 173 2.74 -14.31 11.32
N MET A 174 1.75 -14.24 10.43
CA MET A 174 0.45 -13.67 10.76
C MET A 174 -0.44 -14.65 11.54
N PRO A 175 -1.25 -14.14 12.49
CA PRO A 175 -2.23 -14.94 13.19
C PRO A 175 -3.37 -15.38 12.25
N LEU A 176 -4.03 -16.48 12.62
CA LEU A 176 -5.17 -17.02 11.87
C LEU A 176 -6.27 -15.96 11.73
N GLY A 177 -6.75 -15.75 10.50
CA GLY A 177 -7.80 -14.77 10.19
C GLY A 177 -7.31 -13.47 9.55
N LEU A 178 -6.00 -13.22 9.53
CA LEU A 178 -5.38 -12.13 8.77
C LEU A 178 -4.68 -12.66 7.52
N SER A 179 -4.79 -11.91 6.42
CA SER A 179 -4.03 -12.21 5.20
C SER A 179 -3.61 -10.94 4.47
N LEU A 180 -2.39 -10.95 3.95
CA LEU A 180 -1.83 -9.86 3.16
C LEU A 180 -1.69 -10.34 1.72
N THR A 181 -2.53 -9.81 0.84
CA THR A 181 -2.58 -10.18 -0.58
C THR A 181 -2.12 -9.02 -1.43
N GLN A 182 -1.30 -9.27 -2.43
CA GLN A 182 -0.92 -8.25 -3.40
C GLN A 182 -2.05 -8.04 -4.42
N VAL A 183 -2.55 -6.81 -4.52
CA VAL A 183 -3.65 -6.43 -5.42
C VAL A 183 -3.10 -5.92 -6.75
N THR A 184 -2.08 -5.07 -6.71
CA THR A 184 -1.40 -4.59 -7.91
C THR A 184 0.11 -4.63 -7.74
N ASP A 185 0.79 -4.97 -8.84
CA ASP A 185 2.24 -4.98 -8.95
C ASP A 185 2.67 -4.38 -10.30
N GLN A 186 3.34 -3.23 -10.27
CA GLN A 186 3.87 -2.65 -11.51
C GLN A 186 5.07 -3.41 -12.07
N SER A 187 5.76 -4.23 -11.27
CA SER A 187 6.92 -5.01 -11.73
C SER A 187 6.54 -6.08 -12.76
N VAL A 188 5.33 -6.64 -12.67
CA VAL A 188 4.83 -7.65 -13.63
C VAL A 188 4.70 -7.06 -15.02
N ASN A 189 4.16 -5.84 -15.12
CA ASN A 189 4.03 -5.13 -16.39
C ASN A 189 5.40 -4.80 -17.01
N ILE A 190 6.35 -4.36 -16.17
CA ILE A 190 7.73 -4.08 -16.62
C ILE A 190 8.38 -5.36 -17.15
N ARG A 191 8.28 -6.46 -16.39
CA ARG A 191 8.86 -7.75 -16.79
C ARG A 191 8.26 -8.26 -18.10
N SER A 192 6.94 -8.20 -18.23
CA SER A 192 6.26 -8.63 -19.46
C SER A 192 6.69 -7.80 -20.66
N ALA A 193 6.86 -6.48 -20.51
CA ALA A 193 7.34 -5.61 -21.58
C ALA A 193 8.79 -5.92 -22.00
N VAL A 194 9.67 -6.21 -21.03
CA VAL A 194 11.06 -6.62 -21.29
C VAL A 194 11.11 -7.98 -21.98
N ASP A 195 10.34 -8.96 -21.48
CA ASP A 195 10.29 -10.30 -22.07
C ASP A 195 9.76 -10.25 -23.52
N GLU A 196 8.71 -9.46 -23.77
CA GLU A 196 8.17 -9.27 -25.12
C GLU A 196 9.18 -8.56 -26.05
N PHE A 197 9.89 -7.56 -25.55
CA PHE A 197 10.97 -6.90 -26.29
C PHE A 197 12.09 -7.89 -26.64
N MET A 198 12.53 -8.71 -25.68
CA MET A 198 13.58 -9.72 -25.88
C MET A 198 13.17 -10.78 -26.91
N VAL A 199 11.92 -11.24 -26.88
CA VAL A 199 11.40 -12.19 -27.88
C VAL A 199 11.43 -11.55 -29.27
N LYS A 200 10.92 -10.31 -29.42
CA LYS A 200 10.95 -9.61 -30.71
C LYS A 200 12.36 -9.36 -31.21
N PHE A 201 13.28 -9.02 -30.31
CA PHE A 201 14.69 -8.81 -30.64
C PHE A 201 15.36 -10.09 -31.15
N VAL A 202 15.17 -11.22 -30.48
CA VAL A 202 15.72 -12.52 -30.91
C VAL A 202 15.11 -12.97 -32.24
N VAL A 203 13.80 -12.80 -32.42
CA VAL A 203 13.14 -13.10 -33.71
C VAL A 203 13.72 -12.25 -34.83
N ALA A 204 13.94 -10.95 -34.60
CA ALA A 204 14.53 -10.06 -35.59
C ALA A 204 15.96 -10.49 -35.96
N LEU A 205 16.80 -10.84 -34.98
CA LEU A 205 18.14 -11.37 -35.23
C LEU A 205 18.10 -12.65 -36.08
N LEU A 206 17.23 -13.60 -35.73
CA LEU A 206 17.09 -14.84 -36.49
C LEU A 206 16.65 -14.61 -37.94
N VAL A 207 15.77 -13.64 -38.19
CA VAL A 207 15.35 -13.27 -39.55
C VAL A 207 16.49 -12.66 -40.34
N VAL A 208 17.29 -11.78 -39.73
CA VAL A 208 18.44 -11.13 -40.37
C VAL A 208 19.54 -12.14 -40.67
N ASP A 209 19.95 -12.93 -39.68
CA ASP A 209 21.00 -13.94 -39.83
C ASP A 209 20.57 -15.02 -40.82
N GLY A 210 19.32 -15.49 -40.72
CA GLY A 210 18.73 -16.45 -41.66
C GLY A 210 18.67 -15.90 -43.08
N GLY A 211 18.29 -14.64 -43.26
CA GLY A 211 18.29 -13.96 -44.55
C GLY A 211 19.69 -13.86 -45.16
N LEU A 212 20.69 -13.46 -44.36
CA LEU A 212 22.08 -13.35 -44.79
C LEU A 212 22.66 -14.70 -45.22
N LEU A 213 22.41 -15.76 -44.44
CA LEU A 213 22.80 -17.14 -44.76
C LEU A 213 22.17 -17.60 -46.08
N CYS A 214 20.88 -17.29 -46.30
CA CYS A 214 20.18 -17.66 -47.52
C CYS A 214 20.76 -16.91 -48.73
N GLN A 215 21.05 -15.62 -48.60
CA GLN A 215 21.63 -14.81 -49.67
C GLN A 215 23.06 -15.25 -50.04
N HIS A 216 23.89 -15.56 -49.04
CA HIS A 216 25.22 -16.16 -49.29
C HIS A 216 25.13 -17.55 -49.92
N GLY A 217 24.17 -18.39 -49.50
CA GLY A 217 23.93 -19.70 -50.09
C GLY A 217 23.46 -19.64 -51.55
N LEU A 218 22.53 -18.72 -51.87
CA LEU A 218 22.08 -18.43 -53.23
C LEU A 218 23.22 -17.88 -54.10
N ALA A 219 24.06 -17.00 -53.55
CA ALA A 219 25.24 -16.48 -54.25
C ALA A 219 26.28 -17.57 -54.56
N CYS A 220 26.62 -18.45 -53.61
CA CYS A 220 27.56 -19.54 -53.92
C CYS A 220 26.95 -20.54 -54.94
N ARG A 221 25.63 -20.86 -54.85
CA ARG A 221 24.93 -21.76 -55.80
C ARG A 221 24.88 -21.22 -57.23
N GLY A 222 24.75 -19.90 -57.40
CA GLY A 222 24.86 -19.25 -58.71
C GLY A 222 26.27 -19.28 -59.32
N SER A 223 27.32 -19.47 -58.51
CA SER A 223 28.72 -19.51 -58.96
C SER A 223 29.31 -20.93 -59.14
N GLY A 224 28.52 -21.99 -58.93
CA GLY A 224 28.99 -23.38 -59.06
C GLY A 224 29.95 -23.87 -57.96
N ARG A 225 30.15 -23.09 -56.90
CA ARG A 225 31.01 -23.44 -55.75
C ARG A 225 30.19 -24.05 -54.61
N GLY A 226 30.69 -25.12 -53.99
CA GLY A 226 30.05 -25.78 -52.85
C GLY A 226 30.22 -25.02 -51.53
N CYS A 227 29.20 -25.04 -50.67
CA CYS A 227 29.29 -24.47 -49.31
C CYS A 227 30.18 -25.37 -48.41
N GLY A 228 31.42 -24.95 -48.16
CA GLY A 228 32.26 -25.51 -47.09
C GLY A 228 31.81 -24.98 -45.72
N ALA A 229 31.97 -25.81 -44.68
CA ALA A 229 31.47 -25.54 -43.33
C ALA A 229 31.90 -24.17 -42.77
N ALA A 230 30.94 -23.48 -42.15
CA ALA A 230 31.10 -22.14 -41.60
C ALA A 230 32.06 -22.11 -40.40
N HIS A 231 33.16 -21.35 -40.52
CA HIS A 231 33.95 -20.88 -39.38
C HIS A 231 33.31 -19.59 -38.81
N PRO A 232 33.52 -19.22 -37.52
CA PRO A 232 32.85 -18.10 -36.85
C PRO A 232 33.27 -16.70 -37.35
N GLY A 233 33.98 -16.61 -38.47
CA GLY A 233 34.44 -15.35 -39.06
C GLY A 233 34.38 -15.44 -40.59
N GLY A 234 33.19 -15.18 -41.15
CA GLY A 234 32.98 -15.02 -42.59
C GLY A 234 33.00 -16.32 -43.39
N GLY A 235 31.85 -16.73 -43.93
CA GLY A 235 31.79 -17.79 -44.93
C GLY A 235 32.43 -17.32 -46.24
N VAL A 236 33.61 -17.84 -46.58
CA VAL A 236 34.28 -17.58 -47.86
C VAL A 236 33.82 -18.64 -48.87
N CYS A 237 33.26 -18.24 -50.03
CA CYS A 237 33.04 -19.19 -51.14
C CYS A 237 34.43 -19.58 -51.70
N GLY A 238 34.91 -20.79 -51.43
CA GLY A 238 36.18 -21.30 -51.96
C GLY A 238 36.02 -21.99 -53.32
N ASP A 239 36.97 -21.77 -54.24
CA ASP A 239 37.06 -22.50 -55.51
C ASP A 239 37.45 -23.96 -55.25
N GLY A 240 36.51 -24.87 -55.48
CA GLY A 240 36.77 -26.31 -55.51
C GLY A 240 37.63 -26.66 -56.72
N GLY A 241 38.96 -26.53 -56.57
CA GLY A 241 39.93 -26.96 -57.57
C GLY A 241 39.85 -28.47 -57.80
N PHE A 242 39.25 -28.86 -58.92
CA PHE A 242 39.19 -30.23 -59.42
C PHE A 242 40.61 -30.68 -59.83
N ARG A 243 41.37 -31.29 -58.89
CA ARG A 243 42.60 -32.02 -59.23
C ARG A 243 42.22 -33.34 -59.91
N GLN A 244 42.22 -33.34 -61.24
CA GLN A 244 42.11 -34.54 -62.05
C GLN A 244 43.44 -35.32 -61.96
N LYS A 245 43.36 -36.54 -61.44
CA LYS A 245 44.45 -37.53 -61.39
C LYS A 245 44.34 -38.39 -62.66
N LEU A 246 45.45 -38.43 -63.41
CA LEU A 246 45.73 -39.17 -64.66
C LEU A 246 44.87 -38.84 -65.88
#